data_AF-A0A7V8N2M4-F1
#
_entry.id   AF-A0A7V8N2M4-F1
#
_cell.length_a   1.000
_cell.length_b   1.000
_cell.length_c   1.000
_cell.angle_alpha   90.00
_cell.angle_beta   90.00
_cell.angle_gamma   90.00
#
_symmetry.space_group_name_H-M   'P 1'
#
loop_
_entity.id
_entity.type
_entity.pdbx_description
1 polymer ?
#
loop_
_entity_poly.entity_id
_entity_poly.type
_entity_poly.pdbx_seq_one_letter_code
_entity_poly.pdbx_strand_id
1 'polypeptide(L)'
;MVLPTELDSLKIEDSSDLVTFLTCTPYMINTHRLLVTGVQVGFETKKRTQQIQLTKDYHLYRMFIFASIMPMLCFLFAYWIWRKYVNYQCMKRDYNFVFYALVDQKPLVNISFILMEKKGREIVKKDGMPISSISDQFGRVSFKAIPGGKYVAYPKDETEFPKVYGFVARLNDQLFTIKSKRGKIQRIGKKNDRKYLINKR
;
A
#
# COMPACT_ATOMS: atom_id res chain seq x y z
N MET A 1 -15.93 -25.41 63.51
CA MET A 1 -15.27 -24.34 64.27
C MET A 1 -14.71 -24.99 65.53
N VAL A 2 -13.50 -24.62 65.96
CA VAL A 2 -12.81 -25.24 67.10
C VAL A 2 -12.43 -24.19 68.12
N LEU A 3 -12.29 -24.57 69.40
CA LEU A 3 -11.70 -23.69 70.40
C LEU A 3 -10.19 -23.50 70.13
N PRO A 4 -9.59 -22.39 70.58
CA PRO A 4 -8.15 -22.14 70.48
C PRO A 4 -7.26 -23.26 71.05
N THR A 5 -7.78 -24.04 72.00
CA THR A 5 -7.10 -25.13 72.70
C THR A 5 -7.34 -26.51 72.07
N GLU A 6 -8.30 -26.63 71.15
CA GLU A 6 -8.63 -27.88 70.47
C GLU A 6 -7.76 -28.05 69.22
N LEU A 7 -6.56 -28.62 69.41
CA LEU A 7 -5.57 -28.82 68.34
C LEU A 7 -5.52 -30.26 67.84
N ASP A 8 -6.36 -31.16 68.37
CA ASP A 8 -6.32 -32.58 68.01
C ASP A 8 -6.60 -32.85 66.53
N SER A 9 -7.39 -31.98 65.88
CA SER A 9 -7.68 -32.05 64.44
C SER A 9 -6.57 -31.48 63.55
N LEU A 10 -5.49 -30.93 64.13
CA LEU A 10 -4.31 -30.43 63.42
C LEU A 10 -3.14 -31.41 63.43
N LYS A 11 -3.36 -32.64 63.92
CA LYS A 11 -2.35 -33.69 63.93
C LYS A 11 -1.99 -34.08 62.50
N ILE A 12 -0.72 -34.43 62.32
CA ILE A 12 -0.18 -34.90 61.04
C ILE A 12 -0.82 -36.26 60.72
N GLU A 13 -1.28 -36.43 59.48
CA GLU A 13 -1.84 -37.67 58.96
C GLU A 13 -0.88 -38.24 57.92
N ASP A 14 -0.32 -39.44 58.18
CA ASP A 14 0.81 -40.00 57.40
C ASP A 14 0.50 -40.28 55.92
N SER A 15 -0.78 -40.29 55.53
CA SER A 15 -1.23 -40.65 54.18
C SER A 15 -1.60 -39.47 53.29
N SER A 16 -1.62 -38.22 53.80
CA SER A 16 -2.05 -37.06 53.04
C SER A 16 -1.26 -35.77 53.35
N ASP A 17 -0.95 -35.00 52.31
CA ASP A 17 -0.25 -33.71 52.42
C ASP A 17 -1.30 -32.59 52.61
N LEU A 18 -1.73 -32.40 53.87
CA LEU A 18 -2.78 -31.46 54.25
C LEU A 18 -2.21 -30.12 54.69
N VAL A 19 -2.72 -29.04 54.10
CA VAL A 19 -2.42 -27.66 54.50
C VAL A 19 -3.66 -27.06 55.14
N THR A 20 -3.57 -26.72 56.43
CA THR A 20 -4.68 -26.14 57.18
C THR A 20 -4.43 -24.67 57.47
N PHE A 21 -5.27 -23.79 56.93
CA PHE A 21 -5.28 -22.36 57.26
C PHE A 21 -6.10 -22.13 58.53
N LEU A 22 -5.47 -21.53 59.54
CA LEU A 22 -6.09 -21.16 60.80
C LEU A 22 -6.56 -19.70 60.75
N THR A 23 -7.86 -19.48 60.89
CA THR A 23 -8.40 -18.12 61.04
C THR A 23 -8.48 -17.70 62.50
N CYS A 24 -8.46 -16.40 62.76
CA CYS A 24 -8.75 -15.81 64.07
C CYS A 24 -10.18 -15.26 64.06
N THR A 25 -11.13 -15.96 64.68
CA THR A 25 -12.55 -15.56 64.69
C THR A 25 -13.15 -15.42 66.10
N PRO A 26 -14.10 -14.50 66.31
CA PRO A 26 -14.27 -13.27 65.56
C PRO A 26 -13.07 -12.33 65.78
N TYR A 27 -12.91 -11.39 64.84
CA TYR A 27 -11.82 -10.43 64.82
C TYR A 27 -11.68 -9.69 66.17
N MET A 28 -10.44 -9.54 66.66
CA MET A 28 -10.06 -8.95 67.97
C MET A 28 -10.45 -9.71 69.24
N ILE A 29 -11.30 -10.75 69.18
CA ILE A 29 -11.70 -11.53 70.37
C ILE A 29 -11.05 -12.93 70.37
N ASN A 30 -10.92 -13.58 69.20
CA ASN A 30 -10.24 -14.87 69.02
C ASN A 30 -10.77 -16.03 69.92
N THR A 31 -12.09 -16.04 70.17
CA THR A 31 -12.75 -17.10 70.94
C THR A 31 -12.90 -18.43 70.19
N HIS A 32 -12.87 -18.39 68.86
CA HIS A 32 -13.08 -19.54 67.99
C HIS A 32 -12.08 -19.48 66.83
N ARG A 33 -11.78 -20.64 66.25
CA ARG A 33 -10.96 -20.72 65.04
C ARG A 33 -11.71 -21.51 64.00
N LEU A 34 -11.76 -20.99 62.77
CA LEU A 34 -12.17 -21.78 61.61
C LEU A 34 -10.91 -22.37 60.99
N LEU A 35 -10.89 -23.70 60.89
CA LEU A 35 -9.88 -24.47 60.19
C LEU A 35 -10.36 -24.68 58.76
N VAL A 36 -9.57 -24.22 57.79
CA VAL A 36 -9.79 -24.51 56.37
C VAL A 36 -8.66 -25.41 55.91
N THR A 37 -8.96 -26.71 55.78
CA THR A 37 -7.98 -27.72 55.36
C THR A 37 -8.13 -28.01 53.88
N GLY A 38 -7.04 -27.91 53.13
CA GLY A 38 -6.93 -28.31 51.74
C GLY A 38 -5.89 -29.39 51.55
N VAL A 39 -6.01 -30.17 50.48
CA VAL A 39 -4.99 -31.15 50.06
C VAL A 39 -4.02 -30.46 49.11
N GLN A 40 -2.71 -30.61 49.33
CA GLN A 40 -1.71 -30.12 48.40
C GLN A 40 -1.73 -30.96 47.12
N VAL A 41 -2.10 -30.33 46.00
CA VAL A 41 -2.04 -30.96 44.68
C VAL A 41 -0.65 -30.75 44.07
N GLY A 42 -0.11 -31.79 43.43
CA GLY A 42 1.19 -31.73 42.77
C GLY A 42 1.26 -30.62 41.72
N PHE A 43 2.30 -29.78 41.78
CA PHE A 43 2.46 -28.68 40.85
C PHE A 43 3.04 -29.18 39.52
N GLU A 44 2.21 -29.24 38.48
CA GLU A 44 2.65 -29.65 37.14
C GLU A 44 3.47 -28.57 36.43
N THR A 45 4.75 -28.46 36.83
CA THR A 45 5.73 -27.50 36.29
C THR A 45 5.89 -27.61 34.78
N LYS A 46 5.96 -28.83 34.23
CA LYS A 46 6.20 -29.07 32.79
C LYS A 46 5.10 -28.46 31.91
N LYS A 47 3.82 -28.69 32.24
CA LYS A 47 2.68 -28.15 31.48
C LYS A 47 2.63 -26.62 31.52
N ARG A 48 2.90 -26.01 32.68
CA ARG A 48 2.97 -24.54 32.79
C ARG A 48 4.15 -23.95 32.01
N THR A 49 5.34 -24.54 32.11
CA THR A 49 6.51 -24.03 31.38
C THR A 49 6.27 -24.10 29.88
N GLN A 50 5.67 -25.18 29.37
CA GLN A 50 5.25 -25.30 27.97
C GLN A 50 4.26 -24.19 27.57
N GLN A 51 3.21 -23.94 28.37
CA GLN A 51 2.25 -22.86 28.09
C GLN A 51 2.90 -21.47 28.09
N ILE A 52 3.82 -21.20 29.02
CA ILE A 52 4.56 -19.94 29.08
C ILE A 52 5.42 -19.77 27.81
N GLN A 53 6.06 -20.85 27.37
CA GLN A 53 6.94 -20.83 26.20
C GLN A 53 6.15 -20.61 24.90
N LEU A 54 5.04 -21.32 24.72
CA LEU A 54 4.10 -21.09 23.60
C LEU A 54 3.59 -19.65 23.56
N THR A 55 3.27 -19.08 24.73
CA THR A 55 2.81 -17.69 24.84
C THR A 55 3.92 -16.70 24.47
N LYS A 56 5.15 -16.95 24.91
CA LYS A 56 6.32 -16.13 24.54
C LYS A 56 6.60 -16.19 23.04
N ASP A 57 6.57 -17.37 22.45
CA ASP A 57 6.80 -17.57 21.02
C ASP A 57 5.71 -16.87 20.19
N TYR A 58 4.45 -16.94 20.63
CA TYR A 58 3.35 -16.20 20.01
C TYR A 58 3.58 -14.68 20.05
N HIS A 59 4.00 -14.13 21.20
CA HIS A 59 4.27 -12.70 21.33
C HIS A 59 5.48 -12.26 20.50
N LEU A 60 6.56 -13.05 20.48
CA LEU A 60 7.75 -12.78 19.65
C LEU A 60 7.39 -12.83 18.17
N TYR A 61 6.70 -13.87 17.71
CA TYR A 61 6.24 -13.99 16.32
C TYR A 61 5.36 -12.79 15.92
N ARG A 62 4.39 -12.43 16.76
CA ARG A 62 3.54 -11.27 16.53
C ARG A 62 4.33 -9.96 16.47
N MET A 63 5.35 -9.79 17.31
CA MET A 63 6.24 -8.63 17.28
C MET A 63 7.03 -8.56 15.97
N PHE A 64 7.59 -9.67 15.49
CA PHE A 64 8.29 -9.73 14.19
C PHE A 64 7.38 -9.41 13.01
N ILE A 65 6.11 -9.84 13.04
CA ILE A 65 5.12 -9.47 12.03
C ILE A 65 4.96 -7.94 12.01
N PHE A 66 4.70 -7.32 13.16
CA PHE A 66 4.51 -5.86 13.22
C PHE A 66 5.77 -5.09 12.83
N ALA A 67 6.94 -5.55 13.29
CA ALA A 67 8.23 -4.98 12.94
C ALA A 67 8.54 -5.07 11.44
N SER A 68 7.95 -6.03 10.71
CA SER A 68 8.09 -6.16 9.26
C SER A 68 7.04 -5.33 8.50
N ILE A 69 5.79 -5.32 8.97
CA ILE A 69 4.68 -4.60 8.31
C ILE A 69 4.84 -3.08 8.42
N MET A 70 5.21 -2.56 9.59
CA MET A 70 5.37 -1.11 9.81
C MET A 70 6.33 -0.44 8.81
N PRO A 71 7.59 -0.90 8.66
CA PRO A 71 8.51 -0.29 7.70
C PRO A 71 8.04 -0.46 6.25
N MET A 72 7.41 -1.58 5.91
CA MET A 72 6.81 -1.79 4.59
C MET A 72 5.74 -0.73 4.29
N LEU A 73 4.84 -0.46 5.24
CA LEU A 73 3.81 0.58 5.10
C LEU A 73 4.43 1.99 5.02
N CYS A 74 5.41 2.30 5.87
CA CYS A 74 6.14 3.57 5.82
C CYS A 74 6.84 3.78 4.47
N PHE A 75 7.47 2.74 3.93
CA PHE A 75 8.11 2.80 2.61
C PHE A 75 7.09 3.05 1.49
N LEU A 76 5.96 2.34 1.49
CA LEU A 76 4.89 2.55 0.51
C LEU A 76 4.31 3.97 0.60
N PHE A 77 4.13 4.49 1.81
CA PHE A 77 3.65 5.85 2.04
C PHE A 77 4.67 6.90 1.58
N ALA A 78 5.95 6.74 1.92
CA ALA A 78 7.02 7.60 1.45
C ALA A 78 7.14 7.59 -0.09
N TYR A 79 7.04 6.41 -0.71
CA TYR A 79 6.99 6.27 -2.17
C TYR A 79 5.77 7.00 -2.76
N TRP A 80 4.60 6.89 -2.12
CA TRP A 80 3.40 7.59 -2.57
C TRP A 80 3.56 9.12 -2.49
N ILE A 81 4.12 9.66 -1.40
CA ILE A 81 4.44 11.08 -1.25
C ILE A 81 5.46 11.51 -2.31
N TRP A 82 6.56 10.77 -2.49
CA TRP A 82 7.53 11.05 -3.54
C TRP A 82 6.84 11.12 -4.89
N ARG A 83 6.02 10.12 -5.23
CA ARG A 83 5.29 10.09 -6.51
C ARG A 83 4.38 11.31 -6.67
N LYS A 84 3.72 11.76 -5.60
CA LYS A 84 2.92 12.99 -5.61
C LYS A 84 3.79 14.22 -5.85
N TYR A 85 4.91 14.34 -5.14
CA TYR A 85 5.87 15.42 -5.30
C TYR A 85 6.42 15.50 -6.74
N VAL A 86 6.86 14.37 -7.31
CA VAL A 86 7.32 14.30 -8.70
C VAL A 86 6.23 14.75 -9.66
N ASN A 87 4.99 14.28 -9.49
CA ASN A 87 3.89 14.71 -10.36
C ASN A 87 3.63 16.21 -10.25
N TYR A 88 3.64 16.76 -9.03
CA TYR A 88 3.47 18.20 -8.80
C TYR A 88 4.57 19.03 -9.45
N GLN A 89 5.83 18.60 -9.33
CA GLN A 89 6.95 19.27 -9.96
C GLN A 89 6.90 19.16 -11.49
N CYS A 90 6.42 18.04 -12.04
CA CYS A 90 6.21 17.90 -13.48
C CYS A 90 5.13 18.89 -13.97
N MET A 91 4.11 19.23 -13.18
CA MET A 91 3.11 20.22 -13.60
C MET A 91 3.68 21.63 -13.76
N LYS A 92 4.80 21.94 -13.09
CA LYS A 92 5.50 23.23 -13.20
C LYS A 92 6.50 23.29 -14.35
N ARG A 93 6.71 22.19 -15.06
CA ARG A 93 7.67 22.08 -16.15
C ARG A 93 6.96 21.73 -17.43
N ASP A 94 7.54 22.19 -18.52
CA ASP A 94 7.04 21.96 -19.86
C ASP A 94 7.72 20.76 -20.52
N TYR A 95 6.91 19.94 -21.20
CA TYR A 95 7.34 18.72 -21.88
C TYR A 95 6.73 18.67 -23.27
N ASN A 96 7.35 17.87 -24.16
CA ASN A 96 6.85 17.67 -25.51
C ASN A 96 6.11 16.33 -25.63
N PHE A 97 4.87 16.36 -26.10
CA PHE A 97 4.10 15.15 -26.41
C PHE A 97 4.19 14.91 -27.91
N VAL A 98 5.00 13.91 -28.30
CA VAL A 98 5.25 13.57 -29.70
C VAL A 98 4.95 12.09 -29.97
N PHE A 99 4.17 11.81 -31.02
CA PHE A 99 3.96 10.47 -31.54
C PHE A 99 3.84 10.48 -33.07
N TYR A 100 3.92 9.31 -33.69
CA TYR A 100 3.80 9.12 -35.12
C TYR A 100 2.55 8.27 -35.41
N ALA A 101 1.60 8.81 -36.16
CA ALA A 101 0.38 8.16 -36.61
C ALA A 101 0.63 7.42 -37.92
N LEU A 102 0.34 6.12 -37.95
CA LEU A 102 0.55 5.24 -39.09
C LEU A 102 -0.70 4.41 -39.39
N VAL A 103 -0.89 4.06 -40.66
CA VAL A 103 -1.88 3.09 -41.14
C VAL A 103 -1.15 2.09 -42.03
N ASP A 104 -1.20 0.81 -41.68
CA ASP A 104 -0.51 -0.24 -42.45
C ASP A 104 0.97 0.12 -42.77
N GLN A 105 1.68 0.62 -41.76
CA GLN A 105 3.08 1.08 -41.82
C GLN A 105 3.36 2.34 -42.67
N LYS A 106 2.33 3.00 -43.22
CA LYS A 106 2.45 4.27 -43.94
C LYS A 106 2.10 5.45 -43.04
N PRO A 107 2.78 6.61 -43.16
CA PRO A 107 2.50 7.79 -42.36
C PRO A 107 1.12 8.36 -42.71
N LEU A 108 0.37 8.74 -41.67
CA LEU A 108 -0.97 9.30 -41.81
C LEU A 108 -0.91 10.83 -41.69
N VAL A 109 -1.16 11.55 -42.77
CA VAL A 109 -0.96 13.01 -42.88
C VAL A 109 -2.29 13.77 -42.74
N ASN A 110 -2.25 15.02 -42.27
CA ASN A 110 -3.39 15.94 -42.21
C ASN A 110 -4.52 15.57 -41.23
N ILE A 111 -4.28 14.64 -40.30
CA ILE A 111 -5.25 14.35 -39.23
C ILE A 111 -5.03 15.28 -38.04
N SER A 112 -6.12 15.91 -37.60
CA SER A 112 -6.14 16.78 -36.42
C SER A 112 -6.35 15.99 -35.14
N PHE A 113 -5.48 16.24 -34.15
CA PHE A 113 -5.59 15.69 -32.81
C PHE A 113 -5.83 16.81 -31.80
N ILE A 114 -6.83 16.63 -30.94
CA ILE A 114 -7.13 17.52 -29.82
C ILE A 114 -6.60 16.90 -28.53
N LEU A 115 -5.95 17.71 -27.70
CA LEU A 115 -5.43 17.27 -26.41
C LEU A 115 -6.46 17.46 -25.30
N MET A 116 -6.77 16.39 -24.58
CA MET A 116 -7.67 16.40 -23.44
C MET A 116 -6.98 15.92 -22.16
N GLU A 117 -7.35 16.48 -21.01
CA GLU A 117 -6.86 16.00 -19.72
C GLU A 117 -7.55 14.68 -19.33
N LYS A 118 -6.79 13.69 -18.84
CA LYS A 118 -7.35 12.37 -18.51
C LYS A 118 -8.36 12.42 -17.35
N LYS A 119 -8.18 13.32 -16.39
CA LYS A 119 -8.96 13.36 -15.14
C LYS A 119 -10.25 14.16 -15.31
N GLY A 120 -10.17 15.38 -15.88
CA GLY A 120 -11.35 16.21 -16.14
C GLY A 120 -12.08 15.87 -17.44
N ARG A 121 -11.44 15.17 -18.40
CA ARG A 121 -11.90 15.08 -19.81
C ARG A 121 -12.14 16.46 -20.43
N GLU A 122 -11.53 17.49 -19.87
CA GLU A 122 -11.60 18.84 -20.39
C GLU A 122 -10.57 19.01 -21.49
N ILE A 123 -10.92 19.83 -22.48
CA ILE A 123 -10.01 20.20 -23.56
C ILE A 123 -8.95 21.12 -22.96
N VAL A 124 -7.67 20.76 -23.14
CA VAL A 124 -6.58 21.59 -22.66
C VAL A 124 -6.54 22.85 -23.51
N LYS A 125 -6.72 24.02 -22.88
CA LYS A 125 -6.67 25.31 -23.57
C LYS A 125 -5.36 26.03 -23.27
N LYS A 126 -4.78 26.67 -24.28
CA LYS A 126 -3.67 27.61 -24.16
C LYS A 126 -4.15 28.93 -24.76
N ASP A 127 -4.08 30.00 -23.99
CA ASP A 127 -4.58 31.34 -24.39
C ASP A 127 -6.05 31.32 -24.85
N GLY A 128 -6.88 30.51 -24.19
CA GLY A 128 -8.31 30.36 -24.49
C GLY A 128 -8.64 29.42 -25.66
N MET A 129 -7.66 29.00 -26.47
CA MET A 129 -7.86 28.10 -27.61
C MET A 129 -7.51 26.64 -27.28
N PRO A 130 -8.25 25.66 -27.84
CA PRO A 130 -7.94 24.25 -27.63
C PRO A 130 -6.58 23.88 -28.23
N ILE A 131 -5.76 23.17 -27.48
CA ILE A 131 -4.48 22.67 -27.97
C ILE A 131 -4.75 21.53 -28.96
N SER A 132 -4.62 21.83 -30.25
CA SER A 132 -4.68 20.85 -31.33
C SER A 132 -3.37 20.80 -32.13
N SER A 133 -3.02 19.63 -32.66
CA SER A 133 -1.86 19.43 -33.53
C SER A 133 -2.26 18.57 -34.72
N ILE A 134 -1.74 18.89 -35.90
CA ILE A 134 -2.01 18.18 -37.14
C ILE A 134 -0.81 17.29 -37.46
N SER A 135 -1.09 16.09 -37.94
CA SER A 135 -0.08 15.13 -38.37
C SER A 135 0.65 15.61 -39.64
N ASP A 136 1.98 15.70 -39.58
CA ASP A 136 2.82 16.15 -40.70
C ASP A 136 3.01 15.08 -41.79
N GLN A 137 3.80 15.39 -42.83
CA GLN A 137 4.14 14.48 -43.95
C GLN A 137 4.76 13.14 -43.52
N PHE A 138 5.34 13.06 -42.32
CA PHE A 138 5.92 11.85 -41.74
C PHE A 138 4.95 11.18 -40.73
N GLY A 139 3.72 11.66 -40.64
CA GLY A 139 2.74 11.20 -39.67
C GLY A 139 3.02 11.69 -38.25
N ARG A 140 3.93 12.66 -38.05
CA ARG A 140 4.31 13.14 -36.71
C ARG A 140 3.28 14.13 -36.19
N VAL A 141 2.80 13.85 -34.99
CA VAL A 141 1.97 14.76 -34.19
C VAL A 141 2.81 15.24 -33.02
N SER A 142 2.93 16.55 -32.85
CA SER A 142 3.75 17.16 -31.80
C SER A 142 2.99 18.27 -31.10
N PHE A 143 2.78 18.10 -29.80
CA PHE A 143 2.34 19.16 -28.92
C PHE A 143 3.52 19.64 -28.07
N LYS A 144 3.89 20.90 -28.23
CA LYS A 144 5.09 21.49 -27.64
C LYS A 144 4.76 22.27 -26.37
N ALA A 145 5.68 22.25 -25.41
CA ALA A 145 5.63 23.04 -24.18
C ALA A 145 4.27 22.95 -23.46
N ILE A 146 3.91 21.72 -23.06
CA ILE A 146 2.72 21.44 -22.25
C ILE A 146 3.16 21.05 -20.83
N PRO A 147 2.48 21.55 -19.79
CA PRO A 147 2.77 21.17 -18.42
C PRO A 147 2.67 19.67 -18.22
N GLY A 148 3.60 19.09 -17.46
CA GLY A 148 3.61 17.67 -17.18
C GLY A 148 2.30 17.21 -16.51
N GLY A 149 1.71 16.14 -17.04
CA GLY A 149 0.39 15.69 -16.59
C GLY A 149 0.01 14.35 -17.21
N LYS A 150 -1.28 14.02 -17.16
CA LYS A 150 -1.86 12.86 -17.84
C LYS A 150 -2.83 13.36 -18.89
N TYR A 151 -2.49 13.17 -20.16
CA TYR A 151 -3.30 13.63 -21.28
C TYR A 151 -3.67 12.50 -22.21
N VAL A 152 -4.67 12.77 -23.03
CA VAL A 152 -5.12 11.89 -24.09
C VAL A 152 -5.26 12.73 -25.35
N ALA A 153 -4.56 12.36 -26.41
CA ALA A 153 -4.77 12.93 -27.74
C ALA A 153 -5.89 12.15 -28.44
N TYR A 154 -6.94 12.87 -28.81
CA TYR A 154 -8.10 12.34 -29.52
C TYR A 154 -8.07 12.82 -30.97
N PRO A 155 -8.27 11.94 -31.97
CA PRO A 155 -8.51 12.40 -33.32
C PRO A 155 -9.84 13.17 -33.37
N LYS A 156 -9.87 14.28 -34.09
CA LYS A 156 -11.09 15.07 -34.30
C LYS A 156 -12.08 14.33 -35.21
N ASP A 157 -11.55 13.59 -36.18
CA ASP A 157 -12.32 12.67 -37.02
C ASP A 157 -12.37 11.31 -36.32
N GLU A 158 -13.39 11.12 -35.47
CA GLU A 158 -13.50 10.04 -34.48
C GLU A 158 -13.47 8.60 -35.05
N THR A 159 -13.51 8.43 -36.37
CA THR A 159 -13.63 7.12 -37.02
C THR A 159 -12.31 6.48 -37.42
N GLU A 160 -11.19 7.20 -37.35
CA GLU A 160 -9.97 6.75 -38.03
C GLU A 160 -8.74 6.45 -37.17
N PHE A 161 -8.67 6.77 -35.88
CA PHE A 161 -7.42 6.52 -35.14
C PHE A 161 -7.63 6.21 -33.66
N PRO A 162 -6.85 5.29 -33.06
CA PRO A 162 -6.97 5.04 -31.62
C PRO A 162 -6.49 6.27 -30.83
N LYS A 163 -7.24 6.64 -29.78
CA LYS A 163 -6.78 7.64 -28.80
C LYS A 163 -5.43 7.28 -28.19
N VAL A 164 -4.60 8.30 -27.98
CA VAL A 164 -3.20 8.15 -27.55
C VAL A 164 -3.04 8.73 -26.15
N TYR A 165 -2.61 7.92 -25.18
CA TYR A 165 -2.43 8.37 -23.80
C TYR A 165 -0.97 8.79 -23.57
N GLY A 166 -0.76 9.98 -23.05
CA GLY A 166 0.54 10.50 -22.64
C GLY A 166 0.59 10.75 -21.13
N PHE A 167 1.70 10.39 -20.49
CA PHE A 167 1.99 10.84 -19.12
C PHE A 167 3.48 11.07 -18.91
N VAL A 168 3.82 11.98 -17.99
CA VAL A 168 5.22 12.19 -17.59
C VAL A 168 5.53 11.28 -16.40
N ALA A 169 6.55 10.42 -16.54
CA ALA A 169 6.92 9.46 -15.50
C ALA A 169 7.95 10.04 -14.52
N ARG A 170 8.90 10.84 -15.03
CA ARG A 170 10.03 11.40 -14.28
C ARG A 170 10.26 12.86 -14.64
N LEU A 171 10.84 13.62 -13.71
CA LEU A 171 11.11 15.05 -13.86
C LEU A 171 12.11 15.39 -14.98
N ASN A 172 13.09 14.52 -15.20
CA ASN A 172 14.19 14.73 -16.15
C ASN A 172 13.88 14.23 -17.57
N ASP A 173 12.69 13.68 -17.81
CA ASP A 173 12.29 13.30 -19.17
C ASP A 173 12.02 14.58 -19.98
N GLN A 174 12.37 14.66 -21.26
CA GLN A 174 11.97 15.80 -22.12
C GLN A 174 10.66 15.51 -22.89
N LEU A 175 10.31 14.22 -22.99
CA LEU A 175 9.20 13.71 -23.78
C LEU A 175 8.17 13.01 -22.89
N PHE A 176 6.89 13.10 -23.27
CA PHE A 176 5.84 12.29 -22.65
C PHE A 176 6.08 10.79 -22.89
N THR A 177 5.80 9.98 -21.88
CA THR A 177 5.70 8.54 -22.04
C THR A 177 4.32 8.17 -22.56
N ILE A 178 4.28 7.43 -23.68
CA ILE A 178 3.03 7.12 -24.38
C ILE A 178 2.57 5.68 -24.14
N LYS A 179 1.26 5.53 -23.98
CA LYS A 179 0.51 4.26 -23.93
C LYS A 179 -0.67 4.36 -24.90
N SER A 180 -0.98 3.26 -25.57
CA SER A 180 -2.15 3.09 -26.45
C SER A 180 -2.66 1.66 -26.28
N LYS A 181 -3.74 1.28 -26.99
CA LYS A 181 -4.31 -0.07 -26.97
C LYS A 181 -3.20 -1.10 -27.28
N ARG A 182 -3.17 -2.22 -26.53
CA ARG A 182 -2.18 -3.30 -26.72
C ARG A 182 -2.17 -3.75 -28.19
N GLY A 183 -0.98 -3.96 -28.75
CA GLY A 183 -0.77 -4.34 -30.16
C GLY A 183 -0.60 -3.17 -31.15
N LYS A 184 -1.00 -1.95 -30.77
CA LYS A 184 -1.00 -0.78 -31.68
C LYS A 184 0.18 0.18 -31.51
N ILE A 185 1.11 -0.12 -30.59
CA ILE A 185 2.28 0.72 -30.30
C ILE A 185 3.57 -0.02 -30.60
N GLN A 186 4.43 0.61 -31.39
CA GLN A 186 5.82 0.24 -31.54
C GLN A 186 6.70 1.36 -30.97
N ARG A 187 7.71 0.97 -30.19
CA ARG A 187 8.65 1.90 -29.53
C ARG A 187 10.01 1.71 -30.15
N ILE A 188 10.58 2.78 -30.70
CA ILE A 188 11.91 2.76 -31.32
C ILE A 188 12.78 3.80 -30.61
N GLY A 189 14.06 3.48 -30.37
CA GLY A 189 15.04 4.41 -29.81
C GLY A 189 15.27 4.34 -28.30
N LYS A 190 16.29 5.06 -27.84
CA LYS A 190 16.70 5.15 -26.42
C LYS A 190 15.83 6.16 -25.66
N LYS A 191 15.88 6.14 -24.33
CA LYS A 191 14.93 6.83 -23.42
C LYS A 191 14.59 8.29 -23.76
N ASN A 192 15.57 9.11 -24.12
CA ASN A 192 15.36 10.53 -24.43
C ASN A 192 15.05 10.82 -25.90
N ASP A 193 15.17 9.82 -26.77
CA ASP A 193 14.92 9.91 -28.22
C ASP A 193 13.90 8.84 -28.66
N ARG A 194 12.96 8.53 -27.76
CA ARG A 194 11.94 7.51 -28.02
C ARG A 194 10.94 8.02 -29.05
N LYS A 195 10.84 7.30 -30.15
CA LYS A 195 9.80 7.47 -31.15
C LYS A 195 8.68 6.47 -30.85
N TYR A 196 7.46 6.98 -30.72
CA TYR A 196 6.27 6.18 -30.51
C TYR A 196 5.49 6.12 -31.82
N LEU A 197 5.48 4.95 -32.44
CA LEU A 197 4.75 4.66 -33.67
C LEU A 197 3.42 4.03 -33.28
N ILE A 198 2.31 4.60 -33.74
CA ILE A 198 0.96 4.19 -33.37
C ILE A 198 0.22 3.80 -34.65
N ASN A 199 -0.23 2.56 -34.72
CA ASN A 199 -0.95 2.04 -35.88
C ASN A 199 -2.48 2.12 -35.69
N LYS A 200 -3.20 2.48 -36.75
CA LYS A 200 -4.66 2.53 -36.83
C LYS A 200 -5.32 1.15 -36.64
N ARG A 201 -4.72 0.06 -37.14
CA ARG A 201 -5.35 -1.29 -37.20
C ARG A 201 -5.44 -2.00 -35.85
#